data_AF-A0A940B491-F1
#
_entry.id   AF-A0A940B491-F1
#
_cell.length_a   1.000
_cell.length_b   1.000
_cell.length_c   1.000
_cell.angle_alpha   90.00
_cell.angle_beta   90.00
_cell.angle_gamma   90.00
#
_symmetry.space_group_name_H-M   'P 1'
#
loop_
_entity.id
_entity.type
_entity.pdbx_description
1 polymer ?
#
loop_
_entity_poly.entity_id
_entity_poly.type
_entity_poly.pdbx_seq_one_letter_code
_entity_poly.pdbx_strand_id
1 'polypeptide(L)'
;MLVDPSVEELLPKAECRYSLCMLVAKRARQLVDGAQPMVEDPTPSYVTLACKEVAADKVVGVEGQHTPYVPLRPEIEEARRLAKEAAENQARLEAEGVDGENAEEAAPVETADAEATEETVGSFVEEVSEFEEIVETDDSDDSEEEES
;
A
#
# COMPACT_ATOMS: atom_id res chain seq x y z
N MET A 1 -21.11 6.60 14.15
CA MET A 1 -21.38 5.24 13.65
C MET A 1 -20.19 4.81 12.79
N LEU A 2 -19.83 3.53 12.74
CA LEU A 2 -18.68 3.08 11.92
C LEU A 2 -18.98 3.16 10.41
N VAL A 3 -20.25 2.99 10.05
CA VAL A 3 -20.77 3.03 8.69
C VAL A 3 -21.92 4.03 8.65
N ASP A 4 -21.77 5.08 7.85
CA ASP A 4 -22.75 6.15 7.64
C ASP A 4 -22.61 6.62 6.18
N PRO A 5 -23.65 6.50 5.34
CA PRO A 5 -25.03 6.04 5.61
C PRO A 5 -25.14 4.54 5.96
N SER A 6 -26.33 4.11 6.40
CA SER A 6 -26.57 2.72 6.79
C SER A 6 -26.49 1.74 5.60
N VAL A 7 -26.22 0.45 5.89
CA VAL A 7 -26.13 -0.57 4.83
C VAL A 7 -27.44 -0.70 4.04
N GLU A 8 -28.58 -0.52 4.70
CA GLU A 8 -29.90 -0.62 4.05
C GLU A 8 -30.12 0.50 3.03
N GLU A 9 -29.62 1.71 3.30
CA GLU A 9 -29.67 2.84 2.37
C GLU A 9 -28.75 2.64 1.16
N LEU A 10 -27.67 1.87 1.32
CA LEU A 10 -26.70 1.58 0.27
C LEU A 10 -27.09 0.39 -0.60
N LEU A 11 -27.96 -0.51 -0.12
CA LEU A 11 -28.36 -1.71 -0.85
C LEU A 11 -28.89 -1.44 -2.27
N PRO A 12 -29.68 -0.38 -2.53
CA PRO A 12 -30.15 -0.05 -3.88
C PRO A 12 -29.03 0.34 -4.87
N LYS A 13 -27.81 0.64 -4.39
CA LYS A 13 -26.66 1.05 -5.21
C LYS A 13 -25.82 -0.12 -5.72
N ALA A 14 -26.16 -1.33 -5.32
CA ALA A 14 -25.43 -2.54 -5.67
C ALA A 14 -26.40 -3.69 -5.97
N GLU A 15 -25.92 -4.71 -6.65
CA GLU A 15 -26.75 -5.87 -7.03
C GLU A 15 -27.08 -6.77 -5.83
N CYS A 16 -26.11 -6.92 -4.92
CA CYS A 16 -26.28 -7.70 -3.69
C CYS A 16 -25.41 -7.17 -2.53
N ARG A 17 -25.70 -7.63 -1.31
CA ARG A 17 -24.96 -7.26 -0.09
C ARG A 17 -23.45 -7.52 -0.20
N TYR A 18 -23.05 -8.64 -0.81
CA TYR A 18 -21.64 -9.01 -0.95
C TYR A 18 -20.91 -8.08 -1.93
N SER A 19 -21.55 -7.76 -3.06
CA SER A 19 -21.00 -6.83 -4.05
C SER A 19 -20.80 -5.44 -3.44
N LEU A 20 -21.75 -4.98 -2.62
CA LEU A 20 -21.64 -3.71 -1.89
C LEU A 20 -20.44 -3.71 -0.94
N CYS A 21 -20.30 -4.75 -0.11
CA CYS A 21 -19.17 -4.87 0.80
C CYS A 21 -17.83 -4.86 0.05
N MET A 22 -17.74 -5.59 -1.06
CA MET A 22 -16.53 -5.64 -1.90
C MET A 22 -16.23 -4.28 -2.54
N LEU A 23 -17.24 -3.57 -3.04
CA LEU A 23 -17.10 -2.23 -3.63
C LEU A 23 -16.55 -1.25 -2.60
N VAL A 24 -17.17 -1.17 -1.44
CA VAL A 24 -16.76 -0.29 -0.34
C VAL A 24 -15.34 -0.64 0.13
N ALA A 25 -15.02 -1.92 0.30
CA ALA A 25 -13.69 -2.36 0.75
C ALA A 25 -12.59 -2.06 -0.27
N LYS A 26 -12.86 -2.22 -1.58
CA LYS A 26 -11.92 -1.84 -2.64
C LYS A 26 -11.70 -0.34 -2.66
N ARG A 27 -12.77 0.46 -2.55
CA ARG A 27 -12.65 1.91 -2.55
C ARG A 27 -11.95 2.45 -1.31
N ALA A 28 -12.25 1.90 -0.14
CA ALA A 28 -11.56 2.27 1.11
C ALA A 28 -10.05 2.03 1.01
N ARG A 29 -9.61 0.92 0.40
CA ARG A 29 -8.19 0.66 0.13
C ARG A 29 -7.56 1.72 -0.77
N GLN A 30 -8.22 2.09 -1.87
CA GLN A 30 -7.73 3.17 -2.74
C GLN A 30 -7.53 4.48 -1.97
N LEU A 31 -8.46 4.84 -1.08
CA LEU A 31 -8.35 6.06 -0.26
C LEU A 31 -7.16 6.03 0.70
N VAL A 32 -6.89 4.85 1.28
CA VAL A 32 -5.70 4.59 2.11
C VAL A 32 -4.42 4.75 1.28
N ASP A 33 -4.41 4.22 0.05
CA ASP A 33 -3.26 4.30 -0.87
C ASP A 33 -2.98 5.72 -1.40
N GLY A 34 -3.82 6.71 -1.04
CA GLY A 34 -3.62 8.09 -1.42
C GLY A 34 -4.55 8.58 -2.54
N ALA A 35 -5.55 7.80 -2.92
CA ALA A 35 -6.55 8.25 -3.87
C ALA A 35 -7.25 9.53 -3.40
N GLN A 36 -7.63 10.35 -4.37
CA GLN A 36 -8.40 11.55 -4.13
C GLN A 36 -9.85 11.18 -3.75
N PRO A 37 -10.38 11.72 -2.64
CA PRO A 37 -11.77 11.57 -2.31
C PRO A 37 -12.65 12.35 -3.30
N MET A 38 -13.77 11.76 -3.68
CA MET A 38 -14.73 12.32 -4.65
C MET A 38 -15.85 13.13 -3.97
N VAL A 39 -15.96 13.01 -2.64
CA VAL A 39 -16.89 13.77 -1.80
C VAL A 39 -16.06 14.51 -0.76
N GLU A 40 -16.30 15.80 -0.63
CA GLU A 40 -15.67 16.65 0.39
C GLU A 40 -16.41 16.47 1.72
N ASP A 41 -15.91 15.52 2.52
CA ASP A 41 -16.45 15.22 3.83
C ASP A 41 -15.31 15.09 4.86
N PRO A 42 -15.35 15.83 5.99
CA PRO A 42 -14.25 15.85 6.96
C PRO A 42 -14.20 14.59 7.85
N THR A 43 -14.73 13.46 7.38
CA THR A 43 -14.75 12.21 8.16
C THR A 43 -13.38 11.56 8.20
N PRO A 44 -12.87 11.17 9.39
CA PRO A 44 -11.55 10.54 9.51
C PRO A 44 -11.53 9.07 9.05
N SER A 45 -12.69 8.43 8.90
CA SER A 45 -12.80 7.02 8.51
C SER A 45 -12.94 6.89 6.99
N TYR A 46 -11.98 6.21 6.36
CA TYR A 46 -12.03 5.90 4.93
C TYR A 46 -13.18 4.98 4.55
N VAL A 47 -13.62 4.10 5.44
CA VAL A 47 -14.77 3.22 5.21
C VAL A 47 -16.05 4.05 5.12
N THR A 48 -16.23 4.99 6.06
CA THR A 48 -17.38 5.89 6.07
C THR A 48 -17.36 6.79 4.83
N LEU A 49 -16.19 7.32 4.45
CA LEU A 49 -16.05 8.14 3.25
C LEU A 49 -16.39 7.34 1.98
N ALA A 50 -15.92 6.10 1.85
CA ALA A 50 -16.27 5.23 0.74
C ALA A 50 -17.77 4.95 0.67
N CYS A 51 -18.43 4.70 1.81
CA CYS A 51 -19.89 4.56 1.86
C CYS A 51 -20.62 5.81 1.34
N LYS A 52 -20.16 7.01 1.72
CA LYS A 52 -20.73 8.26 1.23
C LYS A 52 -20.51 8.48 -0.27
N GLU A 53 -19.34 8.13 -0.79
CA GLU A 53 -19.07 8.19 -2.23
C GLU A 53 -19.97 7.25 -3.04
N VAL A 54 -20.23 6.04 -2.53
CA VAL A 54 -21.18 5.09 -3.13
C VAL A 54 -22.62 5.63 -3.03
N ALA A 55 -23.01 6.21 -1.89
CA ALA A 55 -24.32 6.83 -1.74
C ALA A 55 -24.55 8.00 -2.71
N ALA A 56 -23.50 8.77 -2.98
CA ALA A 56 -23.50 9.91 -3.90
C ALA A 56 -23.32 9.53 -5.38
N ASP A 57 -23.36 8.24 -5.72
CA ASP A 57 -23.17 7.70 -7.08
C ASP A 57 -21.84 8.11 -7.74
N LYS A 58 -20.82 8.47 -6.94
CA LYS A 58 -19.48 8.81 -7.46
C LYS A 58 -18.66 7.57 -7.74
N VAL A 59 -18.93 6.49 -7.01
CA VAL A 59 -18.25 5.20 -7.13
C VAL A 59 -19.29 4.13 -7.42
N VAL A 60 -19.09 3.41 -8.52
CA VAL A 60 -19.98 2.34 -8.98
C VAL A 60 -19.18 1.06 -9.24
N GLY A 61 -19.79 -0.08 -8.92
CA GLY A 61 -19.25 -1.38 -9.31
C GLY A 61 -19.55 -1.65 -10.78
N VAL A 62 -18.52 -1.95 -11.57
CA VAL A 62 -18.65 -2.38 -12.96
C VAL A 62 -18.14 -3.81 -13.05
N GLU A 63 -18.91 -4.68 -13.69
CA GLU A 63 -18.53 -6.07 -13.91
C GLU A 63 -17.42 -6.20 -14.95
N GLY A 64 -16.59 -7.24 -14.82
CA GLY A 64 -15.49 -7.53 -15.73
C GLY A 64 -14.13 -7.01 -15.27
N GLN A 65 -13.12 -7.15 -16.13
CA GLN A 65 -11.76 -6.67 -15.89
C GLN A 65 -11.65 -5.22 -16.39
N HIS A 66 -11.54 -4.29 -15.44
CA HIS A 66 -11.33 -2.88 -15.73
C HIS A 66 -10.09 -2.38 -14.98
N THR A 67 -9.29 -1.54 -15.63
CA THR A 67 -8.17 -0.81 -15.03
C THR A 67 -8.63 0.62 -14.74
N PRO A 68 -9.36 0.86 -13.62
CA PRO A 68 -9.85 2.19 -13.31
C PRO A 68 -8.68 3.13 -13.09
N TYR A 69 -8.73 4.29 -13.74
CA TYR A 69 -7.84 5.40 -13.41
C TYR A 69 -8.27 5.97 -12.07
N VAL A 70 -7.41 5.84 -11.06
CA VAL A 70 -7.65 6.36 -9.70
C VAL A 70 -6.79 7.61 -9.54
N PRO A 71 -7.38 8.82 -9.53
CA PRO A 71 -6.62 10.05 -9.31
C PRO A 71 -6.07 10.07 -7.89
N LEU A 72 -4.83 10.50 -7.71
CA LEU A 72 -4.19 10.64 -6.41
C LEU A 72 -4.43 12.06 -5.87
N ARG A 73 -4.27 12.23 -4.55
CA ARG A 73 -4.32 13.57 -3.96
C ARG A 73 -3.16 14.42 -4.52
N PRO A 74 -3.39 15.70 -4.85
CA PRO A 74 -2.38 16.55 -5.48
C PRO A 74 -1.10 16.66 -4.62
N GLU A 75 -1.24 16.68 -3.29
CA GLU A 75 -0.14 16.68 -2.34
C GLU A 75 0.77 15.43 -2.48
N ILE A 76 0.19 14.27 -2.75
CA ILE A 76 0.91 13.00 -2.89
C ILE A 76 1.60 12.94 -4.26
N GLU A 77 0.95 13.45 -5.30
CA GLU A 77 1.55 13.56 -6.63
C GLU A 77 2.80 14.46 -6.61
N GLU A 78 2.71 15.60 -5.93
CA GLU A 78 3.83 16.54 -5.78
C GLU A 78 4.98 15.94 -4.97
N ALA A 79 4.67 15.26 -3.85
CA ALA A 79 5.67 14.59 -3.04
C ALA A 79 6.42 13.51 -3.83
N ARG A 80 5.70 12.73 -4.65
CA ARG A 80 6.32 11.70 -5.51
C ARG A 80 7.23 12.31 -6.57
N ARG A 81 6.84 13.45 -7.16
CA ARG A 81 7.68 14.17 -8.14
C ARG A 81 8.95 14.70 -7.48
N LEU A 82 8.83 15.36 -6.33
CA LEU A 82 9.96 15.92 -5.60
C LEU A 82 10.94 14.82 -5.16
N ALA A 83 10.44 13.70 -4.64
CA ALA A 83 11.27 12.56 -4.25
C ALA A 83 12.09 12.01 -5.44
N LYS A 84 11.47 11.96 -6.63
CA LYS A 84 12.16 11.56 -7.86
C LYS A 84 13.23 12.58 -8.29
N GLU A 85 12.89 13.87 -8.31
CA GLU A 85 13.83 14.94 -8.66
C GLU A 85 15.00 15.03 -7.68
N ALA A 86 14.76 14.84 -6.38
CA ALA A 86 15.79 14.81 -5.35
C ALA A 86 16.75 13.63 -5.54
N ALA A 87 16.22 12.43 -5.83
CA ALA A 87 17.04 11.26 -6.11
C ALA A 87 17.86 11.42 -7.40
N GLU A 88 17.30 12.02 -8.46
CA GLU A 88 18.03 12.30 -9.70
C GLU A 88 19.15 13.33 -9.48
N ASN A 89 18.87 14.42 -8.76
CA ASN A 89 19.89 15.43 -8.44
C ASN A 89 20.97 14.86 -7.51
N GLN A 90 20.60 14.02 -6.55
CA GLN A 90 21.54 13.32 -5.67
C GLN A 90 22.43 12.36 -6.47
N ALA A 91 21.85 11.52 -7.35
CA ALA A 91 22.61 10.62 -8.19
C ALA A 91 23.54 11.36 -9.18
N ARG A 92 23.12 12.53 -9.69
CA ARG A 92 23.98 13.36 -10.55
C ARG A 92 25.18 13.92 -9.77
N LEU A 93 24.99 14.37 -8.53
CA LEU A 93 26.09 14.84 -7.67
C LEU A 93 27.06 13.71 -7.30
N GLU A 94 26.54 12.50 -7.03
CA GLU A 94 27.36 11.31 -6.76
C GLU A 94 28.16 10.88 -8.00
N ALA A 95 27.56 10.96 -9.19
CA ALA A 95 28.23 10.64 -10.46
C ALA A 95 29.27 11.69 -10.88
N GLU A 96 29.01 12.99 -10.61
CA GLU A 96 29.96 14.09 -10.85
C GLU A 96 31.06 14.17 -9.78
N GLY A 97 30.96 13.39 -8.69
CA GLY A 97 31.93 13.32 -7.59
C GLY A 97 33.16 12.42 -7.85
N VAL A 98 33.35 11.91 -9.06
CA VAL A 98 34.50 11.07 -9.43
C VAL A 98 35.32 11.77 -10.52
N ASP A 99 36.11 12.76 -10.12
CA ASP A 99 37.37 13.14 -10.76
C ASP A 99 38.18 13.97 -9.76
N GLY A 100 39.15 13.34 -9.10
CA GLY A 100 40.08 14.02 -8.20
C GLY A 100 40.90 13.11 -7.31
N GLU A 101 41.84 12.35 -7.90
CA GLU A 101 42.99 11.88 -7.13
C GLU A 101 43.80 13.09 -6.63
N ASN A 102 43.81 13.35 -5.32
CA ASN A 102 45.05 13.61 -4.60
C ASN A 102 44.89 13.25 -3.11
N ALA A 103 45.75 12.35 -2.65
CA ALA A 103 45.95 12.03 -1.25
C ALA A 103 46.95 13.03 -0.63
N GLU A 104 46.55 13.73 0.43
CA GLU A 104 47.45 14.09 1.55
C GLU A 104 46.61 14.56 2.76
N GLU A 105 46.45 13.64 3.71
CA GLU A 105 46.61 13.82 5.16
C GLU A 105 46.18 15.14 5.84
N ALA A 106 45.07 15.07 6.60
CA ALA A 106 44.99 15.64 7.95
C ALA A 106 43.78 15.07 8.72
N ALA A 107 43.91 13.87 9.27
CA ALA A 107 43.39 13.57 10.60
C ALA A 107 44.61 13.64 11.55
N PRO A 108 44.51 14.11 12.82
CA PRO A 108 43.60 13.56 13.83
C PRO A 108 42.93 14.70 14.67
N VAL A 109 41.92 14.46 15.50
CA VAL A 109 42.07 14.00 16.90
C VAL A 109 40.80 13.28 17.37
N GLU A 110 41.01 12.02 17.75
CA GLU A 110 40.15 11.17 18.57
C GLU A 110 39.83 11.84 19.94
N THR A 111 38.70 11.60 20.61
CA THR A 111 38.52 10.40 21.43
C THR A 111 37.19 10.44 22.20
N ALA A 112 36.65 9.21 22.40
CA ALA A 112 35.89 8.70 23.55
C ALA A 112 34.46 9.24 23.75
N ASP A 113 33.40 8.45 23.91
CA ASP A 113 33.10 7.05 24.28
C ASP A 113 31.61 6.85 23.85
N ALA A 114 30.94 5.71 23.76
CA ALA A 114 31.18 4.28 23.77
C ALA A 114 29.79 3.64 23.50
N GLU A 115 29.82 2.41 23.00
CA GLU A 115 28.77 1.39 23.00
C GLU A 115 27.51 1.56 22.12
N ALA A 116 27.54 0.76 21.06
CA ALA A 116 26.41 0.17 20.39
C ALA A 116 25.48 -0.59 21.34
N THR A 117 24.17 -0.47 21.08
CA THR A 117 23.29 -1.64 20.97
C THR A 117 22.36 -1.42 19.78
N GLU A 118 22.75 -1.99 18.64
CA GLU A 118 21.83 -2.35 17.56
C GLU A 118 21.03 -3.57 18.01
N GLU A 119 19.89 -3.35 18.66
CA GLU A 119 18.87 -4.37 18.83
C GLU A 119 17.52 -3.64 18.94
N THR A 120 16.52 -4.07 18.16
CA THR A 120 15.21 -3.42 17.88
C THR A 120 15.32 -2.20 16.95
N VAL A 121 15.11 -2.32 15.62
CA VAL A 121 13.81 -2.52 14.96
C VAL A 121 14.01 -3.30 13.64
N GLY A 122 14.43 -4.56 13.75
CA GLY A 122 14.42 -5.56 12.66
C GLY A 122 13.22 -6.53 12.73
N SER A 123 12.22 -6.24 13.56
CA SER A 123 11.19 -7.21 13.99
C SER A 123 9.85 -7.14 13.24
N PHE A 124 9.75 -6.52 12.06
CA PHE A 124 8.45 -6.45 11.35
C PHE A 124 8.46 -6.99 9.92
N VAL A 125 9.63 -7.34 9.35
CA VAL A 125 9.72 -7.67 7.92
C VAL A 125 10.06 -9.15 7.64
N GLU A 126 10.38 -9.97 8.65
CA GLU A 126 10.64 -11.41 8.44
C GLU A 126 9.43 -12.34 8.72
N GLU A 127 8.33 -11.84 9.31
CA GLU A 127 7.17 -12.71 9.64
C GLU A 127 6.16 -12.88 8.49
N VAL A 128 6.43 -12.35 7.30
CA VAL A 128 5.55 -12.49 6.12
C VAL A 128 6.11 -13.49 5.10
N SER A 129 7.41 -13.82 5.15
CA SER A 129 8.01 -14.78 4.21
C SER A 129 7.82 -16.25 4.59
N GLU A 130 7.45 -16.56 5.84
CA GLU A 130 7.19 -17.95 6.29
C GLU A 130 5.73 -18.39 6.16
N PHE A 131 4.82 -17.51 5.71
CA PHE A 131 3.40 -17.85 5.52
C PHE A 131 3.07 -18.35 4.09
N GLU A 132 3.98 -18.21 3.12
CA GLU A 132 3.76 -18.68 1.74
C GLU A 132 4.20 -20.14 1.48
N GLU A 133 4.69 -20.88 2.49
CA GLU A 133 5.14 -22.28 2.33
C GLU A 133 4.29 -23.29 3.14
N ILE A 134 2.96 -23.17 3.11
CA ILE A 134 2.02 -24.20 3.66
C ILE A 134 0.89 -24.54 2.66
N VAL A 135 1.16 -24.54 1.35
CA VAL A 135 0.22 -25.12 0.37
C VAL A 135 0.92 -26.07 -0.60
N GLU A 136 1.73 -26.99 -0.09
CA GLU A 136 2.17 -28.17 -0.84
C GLU A 136 2.32 -29.37 0.10
N THR A 137 1.21 -29.98 0.52
CA THR A 137 1.05 -31.45 0.75
C THR A 137 -0.29 -31.73 1.42
N ASP A 138 -1.33 -32.04 0.63
CA ASP A 138 -2.22 -33.18 0.90
C ASP A 138 -3.20 -33.36 -0.28
N ASP A 139 -2.75 -34.04 -1.32
CA ASP A 139 -3.64 -34.80 -2.21
C ASP A 139 -2.82 -36.00 -2.71
N SER A 140 -2.47 -36.88 -1.76
CA SER A 140 -1.99 -38.21 -2.06
C SER A 140 -3.20 -39.05 -2.49
N ASP A 141 -3.51 -38.97 -3.77
CA ASP A 141 -3.94 -40.06 -4.65
C ASP A 141 -4.32 -41.37 -3.93
N ASP A 142 -5.58 -41.49 -3.49
CA ASP A 142 -6.23 -42.76 -3.17
C ASP A 142 -7.00 -43.24 -4.40
N SER A 143 -6.27 -43.74 -5.41
CA SER A 143 -6.89 -44.49 -6.50
C SER A 143 -5.92 -45.35 -7.32
N GLU A 144 -5.63 -46.57 -6.86
CA GLU A 144 -5.46 -47.76 -7.73
C GLU A 144 -5.79 -49.00 -6.86
N GLU A 145 -6.43 -50.07 -7.27
CA GLU A 145 -7.25 -50.49 -8.40
C GLU A 145 -7.91 -51.81 -7.91
N GLU A 146 -9.05 -52.18 -8.48
CA GLU A 146 -9.67 -53.50 -8.27
C GLU A 146 -8.85 -54.66 -8.90
N GLU A 147 -9.22 -55.88 -8.50
CA GLU A 147 -8.91 -57.21 -9.06
C GLU A 147 -7.63 -57.93 -8.61
N SER A 148 -7.76 -58.85 -7.65
CA SER A 148 -7.88 -60.32 -7.94
C SER A 148 -8.21 -61.16 -6.70
#